data_AF-A0AA41VW98-F1
#
_entry.id   AF-A0AA41VW98-F1
#
_cell.length_a   1.000
_cell.length_b   1.000
_cell.length_c   1.000
_cell.angle_alpha   90.00
_cell.angle_beta   90.00
_cell.angle_gamma   90.00
#
_symmetry.space_group_name_H-M   'P 1'
#
loop_
_entity.id
_entity.type
_entity.pdbx_description
1 polymer ?
#
loop_
_entity_poly.entity_id
_entity_poly.type
_entity_poly.pdbx_seq_one_letter_code
_entity_poly.pdbx_strand_id
1 'polypeptide(L)' 'DVPRVNGQLAVSRAFGDKSLKSHLSSDPDIQHADIDSETEILILASDGLWK' A
#
# COMPACT_ATOMS: atom_id res chain seq x y z
N ASP A 1 -18.22 3.95 -0.55
CA ASP A 1 -17.61 3.95 -1.89
C ASP A 1 -16.11 4.21 -1.73
N VAL A 2 -15.25 3.49 -2.43
CA VAL A 2 -13.78 3.64 -2.26
C VAL A 2 -13.31 4.76 -3.18
N PRO A 3 -12.66 5.83 -2.68
CA PRO A 3 -12.12 6.89 -3.54
C PRO A 3 -11.16 6.31 -4.58
N ARG A 4 -11.29 6.73 -5.84
CA ARG A 4 -10.47 6.23 -6.94
C ARG A 4 -9.67 7.35 -7.61
N VAL A 5 -8.38 7.13 -7.85
CA VAL A 5 -7.55 7.95 -8.72
C VAL A 5 -8.12 7.90 -10.14
N ASN A 6 -8.46 9.07 -10.69
CA ASN A 6 -9.12 9.25 -11.99
C ASN A 6 -10.38 8.38 -12.18
N GLY A 7 -11.08 8.04 -11.09
CA GLY A 7 -12.26 7.17 -11.13
C GLY A 7 -11.97 5.69 -11.42
N GLN A 8 -10.71 5.28 -11.54
CA GLN A 8 -10.33 3.94 -11.99
C GLN A 8 -9.63 3.13 -10.90
N LEU A 9 -8.57 3.66 -10.27
CA LEU A 9 -7.75 2.92 -9.30
C LEU A 9 -8.09 3.29 -7.87
N ALA A 10 -8.39 2.30 -7.02
CA ALA A 10 -8.66 2.51 -5.59
C ALA A 10 -7.39 2.76 -4.75
N VAL A 11 -6.23 2.94 -5.39
CA VAL A 11 -4.92 3.12 -4.77
C VAL A 11 -4.18 4.28 -5.43
N SER A 12 -3.34 4.97 -4.65
CA SER A 12 -2.48 6.07 -5.12
C SER A 12 -1.03 5.64 -5.39
N ARG A 13 -0.67 4.40 -5.05
CA ARG A 13 0.64 3.81 -5.29
C ARG A 13 0.50 2.39 -5.83
N ALA A 14 1.28 2.07 -6.86
CA ALA A 14 1.42 0.72 -7.38
C ALA A 14 2.65 0.62 -8.31
N PHE A 15 3.11 -0.62 -8.53
CA PHE A 15 4.06 -0.92 -9.61
C PHE A 15 3.31 -1.07 -10.93
N GLY A 16 3.93 -0.72 -12.05
CA GLY A 16 3.34 -0.91 -13.38
C GLY A 16 2.51 0.27 -13.88
N ASP A 17 1.35 -0.02 -14.48
CA ASP A 17 0.36 0.91 -15.03
C ASP A 17 0.94 2.11 -15.77
N LYS A 18 1.68 1.81 -16.85
CA LYS A 18 2.43 2.78 -17.65
C LYS A 18 1.57 3.97 -18.11
N SER A 19 0.29 3.75 -18.40
CA SER A 19 -0.66 4.79 -18.83
C SER A 19 -1.08 5.76 -17.73
N LEU A 20 -0.88 5.42 -16.44
CA LEU A 20 -1.30 6.20 -15.28
C LEU A 20 -0.14 6.72 -14.44
N LYS A 21 1.12 6.51 -14.86
CA LYS A 21 2.33 6.88 -14.11
C LYS A 21 2.44 8.34 -13.69
N SER A 22 1.78 9.28 -14.37
CA SER A 22 1.77 10.68 -13.93
C SER A 22 0.96 10.91 -12.64
N HIS A 23 0.07 9.97 -12.28
CA HIS A 23 -0.82 10.05 -11.11
C HIS A 23 -0.56 8.94 -10.09
N LEU A 24 0.43 8.07 -10.35
CA LEU A 24 0.71 6.86 -9.59
C LEU A 24 2.20 6.82 -9.23
N SER A 25 2.50 6.80 -7.94
CA SER A 25 3.88 6.64 -7.47
C SER A 25 4.21 5.16 -7.23
N SER A 26 5.45 4.77 -7.54
CA SER A 26 6.01 3.48 -7.12
C SER A 26 6.98 3.61 -5.93
N ASP A 27 7.06 4.81 -5.34
CA ASP A 27 7.87 5.07 -4.16
C ASP A 27 7.20 4.48 -2.91
N PRO A 28 7.83 3.56 -2.17
CA PRO A 28 7.25 2.97 -0.96
C PRO A 28 7.24 3.96 0.21
N ASP A 29 6.43 3.69 1.23
CA ASP A 29 6.65 4.28 2.55
C ASP A 29 7.59 3.36 3.34
N ILE A 30 8.63 3.92 3.95
CA ILE A 30 9.66 3.16 4.65
C ILE A 30 9.59 3.50 6.14
N GLN A 31 9.40 2.46 6.96
CA GLN A 31 9.35 2.60 8.42
C GLN A 31 10.32 1.61 9.05
N HIS A 32 10.98 2.06 10.12
CA HIS A 32 11.82 1.22 10.98
C HIS A 32 11.04 0.92 12.26
N ALA A 33 11.11 -0.33 12.72
CA ALA A 33 10.52 -0.76 13.98
C ALA A 33 11.56 -1.54 14.77
N ASP A 34 11.67 -1.24 16.06
CA ASP A 34 12.50 -2.00 16.99
C ASP A 34 11.79 -3.29 17.38
N ILE A 35 12.54 -4.40 17.44
CA ILE A 35 12.04 -5.70 17.86
C ILE A 35 12.63 -6.00 19.24
N ASP A 36 11.74 -6.27 20.20
CA ASP A 36 12.10 -6.58 21.57
C ASP A 36 11.48 -7.90 22.05
N SER A 37 11.64 -8.21 23.33
CA SER A 37 11.11 -9.43 23.94
C SER A 37 9.58 -9.48 24.02
N GLU A 38 8.88 -8.36 23.83
CA GLU A 38 7.41 -8.31 23.83
C GLU A 38 6.83 -8.49 22.42
N THR A 39 7.67 -8.51 21.38
CA THR A 39 7.23 -8.68 19.99
C THR A 39 6.94 -10.16 19.69
N GLU A 40 5.67 -10.50 19.47
CA GLU A 40 5.26 -11.89 19.17
C GLU A 40 5.31 -12.22 17.66
N ILE A 41 4.57 -11.48 16.83
CA ILE A 41 4.46 -11.72 15.38
C ILE A 41 4.23 -10.43 14.59
N LEU A 42 4.67 -10.43 13.33
CA LEU A 42 4.31 -9.43 12.32
C LEU A 42 3.39 -10.07 11.28
N ILE A 43 2.21 -9.49 11.07
CA ILE A 43 1.27 -9.94 10.04
C ILE A 43 1.29 -8.98 8.86
N LEU A 44 1.60 -9.51 7.68
CA LEU A 44 1.47 -8.81 6.40
C LEU A 44 0.31 -9.44 5.63
N ALA A 45 -0.64 -8.64 5.18
CA ALA A 45 -1.74 -9.14 4.37
C ALA A 45 -2.29 -8.08 3.42
N SER A 46 -2.96 -8.54 2.36
CA SER A 46 -3.71 -7.67 1.45
C SER A 46 -4.99 -7.14 2.09
N ASP A 47 -5.61 -6.16 1.43
CA ASP A 47 -6.90 -5.56 1.83
C ASP A 47 -8.05 -6.56 2.02
N GLY A 48 -8.00 -7.73 1.36
CA GLY A 48 -8.97 -8.81 1.57
C GLY A 48 -9.07 -9.34 3.00
N LEU A 49 -8.03 -9.20 3.82
CA LEU A 49 -8.07 -9.57 5.26
C LEU A 49 -8.50 -8.40 6.16
N TRP A 50 -8.22 -7.17 5.73
CA TRP A 50 -8.32 -5.96 6.56
C TRP A 50 -9.53 -5.07 6.21
N LYS A 51 -10.51 -5.62 5.50
CA LYS A 51 -11.69 -4.92 5.01
C LYS A 51 -12.81 -4.80 6.04
#